data_AF-A0A3A5Z0C1-F1
#
_entry.id   AF-A0A3A5Z0C1-F1
#
_cell.length_a   1.000
_cell.length_b   1.000
_cell.length_c   1.000
_cell.angle_alpha   90.00
_cell.angle_beta   90.00
_cell.angle_gamma   90.00
#
_symmetry.space_group_name_H-M   'P 1'
#
loop_
_entity.id
_entity.type
_entity.pdbx_description
1 polymer ?
#
loop_
_entity_poly.entity_id
_entity_poly.type
_entity_poly.pdbx_seq_one_letter_code
_entity_poly.pdbx_strand_id
1 'polypeptide(L)'
;MKRFIYSSMLLMGICVLVACTGKSSSHPFGGTFFTEEGVRFELKADSTTLIQFNDSLTYEGTWQVCKSADNLEYATIEFAGYPAYYFLKDGKLYRSEREMRNDVLGRRINYPK
;
A
#
# COMPACT_ATOMS: atom_id res chain seq x y z
N MET A 1 0.13 -43.02 -24.81
CA MET A 1 -1.01 -42.60 -23.96
C MET A 1 -0.72 -41.19 -23.47
N LYS A 2 -1.42 -40.21 -24.03
CA LYS A 2 -1.34 -38.79 -23.64
C LYS A 2 -2.52 -38.49 -22.71
N ARG A 3 -2.27 -37.86 -21.57
CA ARG A 3 -3.12 -36.85 -20.89
C ARG A 3 -2.55 -36.61 -19.48
N PHE A 4 -1.68 -35.62 -19.36
CA PHE A 4 -1.42 -34.98 -18.07
C PHE A 4 -2.59 -34.02 -17.82
N ILE A 5 -3.42 -34.40 -16.85
CA ILE A 5 -4.49 -33.58 -16.33
C ILE A 5 -3.86 -32.68 -15.26
N TYR A 6 -3.58 -31.44 -15.60
CA TYR A 6 -3.44 -30.36 -14.63
C TYR A 6 -4.40 -29.24 -15.05
N SER A 7 -5.68 -29.50 -14.83
CA SER A 7 -6.76 -28.53 -14.95
C SER A 7 -7.36 -28.35 -13.57
N SER A 8 -6.87 -27.36 -12.82
CA SER A 8 -7.58 -26.72 -11.72
C SER A 8 -6.69 -25.62 -11.10
N MET A 9 -6.36 -24.61 -11.89
CA MET A 9 -6.01 -23.29 -11.35
C MET A 9 -6.98 -22.31 -12.00
N LEU A 10 -8.23 -22.38 -11.54
CA LEU A 10 -9.32 -21.55 -12.03
C LEU A 10 -9.73 -20.58 -10.92
N LEU A 11 -9.52 -19.30 -11.22
CA LEU A 11 -10.19 -18.13 -10.68
C LEU A 11 -10.17 -17.94 -9.15
N MET A 12 -9.15 -17.21 -8.69
CA MET A 12 -9.38 -16.18 -7.67
C MET A 12 -9.19 -14.81 -8.32
N GLY A 13 -10.02 -14.56 -9.34
CA GLY A 13 -10.09 -13.32 -10.08
C GLY A 13 -11.45 -12.69 -9.88
N ILE A 14 -11.70 -12.13 -8.69
CA ILE A 14 -12.80 -11.20 -8.45
C ILE A 14 -12.31 -10.13 -7.46
N CYS A 15 -11.65 -9.11 -8.00
CA CYS A 15 -11.61 -7.77 -7.43
C CYS A 15 -11.82 -6.76 -8.56
N VAL A 16 -12.91 -6.91 -9.32
CA VAL A 16 -13.38 -5.85 -10.23
C VAL A 16 -14.77 -5.42 -9.73
N LEU A 17 -14.76 -4.59 -8.70
CA LEU A 17 -15.81 -3.60 -8.52
C LEU A 17 -15.15 -2.24 -8.69
N VAL A 18 -14.96 -1.85 -9.96
CA VAL A 18 -14.76 -0.45 -10.30
C VAL A 18 -16.11 0.23 -10.08
N ALA A 19 -16.34 0.67 -8.85
CA ALA A 19 -17.30 1.71 -8.57
C ALA A 19 -16.56 3.04 -8.75
N CYS A 20 -16.64 3.59 -9.96
CA CYS A 20 -16.34 5.01 -10.20
C CYS A 20 -17.35 5.84 -9.40
N THR A 21 -17.01 6.15 -8.15
CA THR A 21 -17.63 7.24 -7.41
C THR A 21 -16.54 8.23 -7.09
N GLY A 22 -16.46 9.26 -7.94
CA GLY A 22 -15.63 10.42 -7.70
C GLY A 22 -16.05 11.12 -6.41
N LYS A 23 -15.32 10.80 -5.35
CA LYS A 23 -15.07 11.68 -4.21
C LYS A 23 -13.66 11.32 -3.78
N SER A 24 -12.67 12.11 -4.21
CA SER A 24 -11.36 12.10 -3.54
C SER A 24 -11.58 12.70 -2.16
N SER A 25 -12.10 11.90 -1.23
CA SER A 25 -11.88 12.19 0.18
C SER A 25 -10.37 12.23 0.34
N SER A 26 -9.86 13.35 0.84
CA SER A 26 -8.50 13.40 1.36
C SER A 26 -8.49 12.45 2.56
N HIS A 27 -8.24 11.16 2.31
CA HIS A 27 -8.02 10.19 3.38
C HIS A 27 -6.78 10.63 4.16
N PRO A 28 -6.73 10.38 5.49
CA PRO A 28 -5.64 10.86 6.33
C PRO A 28 -4.25 10.34 5.89
N PHE A 29 -4.21 9.33 5.04
CA PHE A 29 -2.98 8.76 4.49
C PHE A 29 -2.42 9.53 3.29
N GLY A 30 -3.29 10.19 2.52
CA GLY A 30 -2.90 10.88 1.28
C GLY A 30 -1.92 12.03 1.54
N GLY A 31 -1.08 12.32 0.56
CA GLY A 31 -0.08 13.40 0.62
C GLY A 31 1.36 12.89 0.58
N THR A 32 2.30 13.82 0.82
CA THR A 32 3.72 13.50 0.87
C THR A 32 4.17 13.29 2.31
N PHE A 33 4.93 12.23 2.57
CA PHE A 33 5.61 12.02 3.85
C PHE A 33 7.01 11.47 3.66
N PHE A 34 7.80 11.52 4.72
CA PHE A 34 9.19 11.05 4.74
C PHE A 34 9.41 10.07 5.87
N THR A 35 10.18 9.01 5.63
CA THR A 35 10.72 8.19 6.72
C THR A 35 11.84 8.93 7.45
N GLU A 36 12.23 8.45 8.64
CA GLU A 36 13.37 9.01 9.39
C GLU A 36 14.67 8.99 8.58
N GLU A 37 14.81 8.04 7.66
CA GLU A 37 15.98 7.91 6.79
C GLU A 37 15.91 8.77 5.52
N GLY A 38 14.86 9.57 5.33
CA GLY A 38 14.73 10.51 4.21
C GLY A 38 14.05 9.95 2.97
N VAL A 39 13.57 8.71 2.98
CA VAL A 39 12.80 8.15 1.85
C VAL A 39 11.47 8.90 1.75
N ARG A 40 11.21 9.50 0.59
CA ARG A 40 9.99 10.23 0.28
C ARG A 40 8.94 9.28 -0.26
N PHE A 41 7.72 9.39 0.24
CA PHE A 41 6.52 8.77 -0.30
C PHE A 41 5.53 9.86 -0.65
N GLU A 42 4.86 9.73 -1.80
CA GLU A 42 3.76 10.60 -2.21
C GLU A 42 2.56 9.74 -2.60
N LEU A 43 1.53 9.73 -1.75
CA LEU A 43 0.28 9.04 -1.97
C LEU A 43 -0.73 9.97 -2.62
N LYS A 44 -0.91 9.85 -3.94
CA LYS A 44 -1.75 10.75 -4.74
C LYS A 44 -3.23 10.38 -4.67
N ALA A 45 -4.10 11.35 -4.90
CA ALA A 45 -5.55 11.18 -4.82
C ALA A 45 -6.14 10.22 -5.87
N ASP A 46 -5.39 9.90 -6.92
CA ASP A 46 -5.75 8.94 -7.99
C ASP A 46 -5.29 7.50 -7.69
N SER A 47 -4.92 7.21 -6.43
CA SER A 47 -4.42 5.92 -5.96
C SER A 47 -3.05 5.51 -6.54
N THR A 48 -2.32 6.43 -7.17
CA THR A 48 -0.92 6.22 -7.54
C THR A 48 0.03 6.68 -6.43
N THR A 49 1.21 6.07 -6.35
CA THR A 49 2.27 6.45 -5.42
C THR A 49 3.57 6.73 -6.15
N LEU A 50 4.36 7.68 -5.65
CA LEU A 50 5.75 7.89 -6.02
C LEU A 50 6.64 7.72 -4.78
N ILE A 51 7.60 6.80 -4.85
CA ILE A 51 8.59 6.55 -3.81
C ILE A 51 9.94 7.02 -4.33
N GLN A 52 10.61 7.91 -3.60
CA GLN A 52 11.93 8.43 -3.97
C GLN A 52 12.92 8.17 -2.83
N PHE A 53 13.99 7.44 -3.14
CA PHE A 53 15.08 7.13 -2.23
C PHE A 53 16.13 8.26 -2.24
N ASN A 54 17.03 8.22 -1.26
CA ASN A 54 18.04 9.27 -1.05
C ASN A 54 19.03 9.42 -2.21
N ASP A 55 19.25 8.36 -2.97
CA ASP A 55 20.05 8.35 -4.21
C ASP A 55 19.26 8.87 -5.42
N SER A 56 18.06 9.42 -5.20
CA SER A 56 17.11 9.87 -6.22
C SER A 56 16.50 8.76 -7.07
N LEU A 57 16.70 7.49 -6.73
CA LEU A 57 15.99 6.40 -7.39
C LEU A 57 14.49 6.48 -7.10
N THR A 58 13.68 6.43 -8.14
CA THR A 58 12.23 6.56 -8.05
C THR A 58 11.51 5.28 -8.43
N TYR A 59 10.45 4.97 -7.71
CA TYR A 59 9.51 3.90 -8.04
C TYR A 59 8.09 4.43 -8.05
N GLU A 60 7.36 4.08 -9.10
CA GLU A 60 5.93 4.29 -9.18
C GLU A 60 5.19 3.01 -8.78
N GLY A 61 3.98 3.17 -8.28
CA GLY A 61 3.12 2.06 -7.93
C GLY A 61 1.71 2.54 -7.60
N THR A 62 0.93 1.66 -6.98
CA THR A 62 -0.39 2.00 -6.45
C THR A 62 -0.42 2.01 -4.93
N TRP A 63 -1.43 2.66 -4.36
CA TRP A 63 -1.77 2.53 -2.95
C TRP A 63 -3.28 2.50 -2.78
N GLN A 64 -3.73 1.95 -1.66
CA GLN A 64 -5.15 1.87 -1.36
C GLN A 64 -5.38 1.89 0.15
N VAL A 65 -6.56 2.36 0.54
CA VAL A 65 -7.04 2.28 1.93
C VAL A 65 -7.65 0.90 2.16
N CYS A 66 -7.28 0.29 3.26
CA CYS A 66 -7.78 -0.99 3.72
C CYS A 66 -8.47 -0.83 5.07
N LYS A 67 -9.59 -1.54 5.23
CA LYS A 67 -10.30 -1.65 6.49
C LYS A 67 -10.46 -3.12 6.85
N SER A 68 -9.98 -3.51 8.02
CA SER A 68 -10.10 -4.89 8.50
C SER A 68 -11.47 -5.15 9.16
N ALA A 69 -11.76 -6.42 9.44
CA ALA A 69 -12.96 -6.82 10.17
C ALA A 69 -13.06 -6.22 11.58
N ASP A 70 -11.93 -5.97 12.24
CA ASP A 70 -11.82 -5.29 13.54
C ASP A 70 -11.86 -3.76 13.46
N ASN A 71 -12.29 -3.19 12.33
CA ASN A 71 -12.33 -1.75 12.04
C ASN A 71 -10.95 -1.06 12.05
N LEU A 72 -9.85 -1.81 11.95
CA LEU A 72 -8.53 -1.25 11.75
C LEU A 72 -8.49 -0.59 10.36
N GLU A 73 -8.15 0.69 10.30
CA GLU A 73 -7.94 1.42 9.05
C GLU A 73 -6.45 1.66 8.83
N TYR A 74 -5.96 1.36 7.63
CA TYR A 74 -4.57 1.52 7.23
C TYR A 74 -4.48 1.66 5.71
N ALA A 75 -3.31 2.03 5.19
CA ALA A 75 -3.06 2.00 3.75
C ALA A 75 -2.02 0.93 3.39
N THR A 76 -2.21 0.24 2.27
CA THR A 76 -1.18 -0.60 1.64
C THR A 76 -0.56 0.16 0.48
N ILE A 77 0.77 0.10 0.36
CA ILE A 77 1.52 0.76 -0.69
C ILE A 77 2.32 -0.30 -1.45
N GLU A 78 2.20 -0.27 -2.77
CA GLU A 78 2.93 -1.13 -3.68
C GLU A 78 4.40 -0.71 -3.78
N PHE A 79 5.29 -1.70 -3.89
CA PHE A 79 6.69 -1.47 -4.24
C PHE A 79 7.24 -2.62 -5.07
N ALA A 80 7.89 -2.30 -6.19
CA ALA A 80 8.52 -3.28 -7.09
C ALA A 80 7.60 -4.45 -7.49
N GLY A 81 6.32 -4.17 -7.76
CA GLY A 81 5.32 -5.17 -8.16
C GLY A 81 4.70 -5.98 -7.02
N TYR A 82 5.00 -5.64 -5.75
CA TYR A 82 4.37 -6.24 -4.57
C TYR A 82 3.30 -5.30 -4.02
N PRO A 83 1.99 -5.59 -4.17
CA PRO A 83 0.91 -4.64 -3.88
C PRO A 83 0.79 -4.20 -2.42
N ALA A 84 1.21 -5.05 -1.47
CA ALA A 84 1.15 -4.78 -0.03
C ALA A 84 2.55 -4.89 0.59
N TYR A 85 3.51 -4.15 0.01
CA TYR A 85 4.88 -4.16 0.48
C TYR A 85 5.08 -3.29 1.73
N TYR A 86 4.40 -2.13 1.79
CA TYR A 86 4.33 -1.31 2.99
C TYR A 86 2.92 -1.18 3.52
N PHE A 87 2.83 -1.07 4.84
CA PHE A 87 1.60 -0.81 5.57
C PHE A 87 1.75 0.52 6.32
N LEU A 88 0.84 1.46 6.10
CA LEU A 88 0.86 2.77 6.74
C LEU A 88 -0.33 2.89 7.70
N LYS A 89 -0.02 3.13 8.98
CA LYS A 89 -1.00 3.29 10.05
C LYS A 89 -0.45 4.22 11.12
N ASP A 90 -1.27 5.15 11.60
CA ASP A 90 -0.98 6.05 12.73
C ASP A 90 0.41 6.71 12.68
N GLY A 91 0.81 7.21 11.51
CA GLY A 91 2.10 7.87 11.32
C GLY A 91 3.31 6.93 11.40
N LYS A 92 3.10 5.62 11.21
CA LYS A 92 4.15 4.60 11.14
C LYS A 92 4.03 3.76 9.87
N LEU A 93 5.17 3.43 9.29
CA LEU A 93 5.34 2.57 8.12
C LEU A 93 5.91 1.21 8.55
N TYR A 94 5.22 0.13 8.20
CA TYR A 94 5.59 -1.25 8.55
C TYR A 94 5.89 -2.07 7.29
N ARG A 95 6.63 -3.19 7.43
CA ARG A 95 6.97 -4.11 6.32
C ARG A 95 6.06 -5.34 6.23
N SER A 96 5.20 -5.54 7.23
CA SER A 96 4.19 -6.60 7.19
C SER A 96 2.93 -6.23 7.99
N GLU A 97 1.82 -6.88 7.65
CA GLU A 97 0.58 -6.76 8.41
C GLU A 97 0.75 -7.21 9.88
N ARG A 98 1.58 -8.24 10.12
CA ARG A 98 1.88 -8.73 11.47
C ARG A 98 2.56 -7.66 12.31
N GLU A 99 3.55 -6.97 11.76
CA GLU A 99 4.24 -5.87 12.45
C GLU A 99 3.28 -4.73 12.78
N MET A 100 2.46 -4.33 11.80
CA MET A 100 1.46 -3.28 11.96
C MET A 100 0.42 -3.62 13.04
N ARG A 101 -0.13 -4.84 13.02
CA ARG A 101 -1.17 -5.28 13.97
C ARG A 101 -0.67 -5.38 15.40
N ASN A 102 0.61 -5.72 15.58
CA ASN A 102 1.22 -5.80 16.91
C ASN A 102 1.90 -4.48 17.33
N ASP A 103 1.87 -3.46 16.48
CA ASP A 103 2.60 -2.20 16.62
C ASP A 103 4.09 -2.37 16.98
N VAL A 104 4.77 -3.23 16.23
CA VAL A 104 6.21 -3.51 16.38
C VAL A 104 6.98 -3.11 15.13
N LEU A 105 8.19 -2.60 15.29
CA LEU A 105 9.13 -2.28 14.19
C LEU A 105 8.61 -1.24 13.16
N GLY A 106 7.50 -0.55 13.45
CA GLY A 106 7.00 0.53 12.62
C GLY A 106 7.95 1.73 12.63
N ARG A 107 8.37 2.18 11.46
CA ARG A 107 9.19 3.38 11.30
C ARG A 107 8.31 4.62 11.31
N ARG A 108 8.67 5.62 12.12
CA ARG A 108 7.92 6.87 12.14
C ARG A 108 8.06 7.59 10.81
N ILE A 109 6.98 8.24 10.41
CA ILE A 109 6.95 9.11 9.24
C ILE A 109 6.59 10.54 9.66
N ASN A 110 7.00 11.49 8.82
CA ASN A 110 6.69 12.90 9.01
C ASN A 110 6.01 13.43 7.77
N TYR A 111 4.82 14.01 7.95
CA TYR A 111 4.21 14.86 6.95
C TYR A 111 4.80 16.28 7.10
N PRO A 112 5.29 16.90 6.02
CA PRO A 112 5.69 18.30 6.06
C PRO A 112 4.48 19.16 6.43
N LYS A 113 4.71 20.18 7.26
CA LYS A 113 3.69 21.14 7.68
C LYS A 113 3.41 22.17 6.59
#